data_AF-A0A9D8N7H6-F1
#
_entry.id   AF-A0A9D8N7H6-F1
#
_cell.length_a   1.000
_cell.length_b   1.000
_cell.length_c   1.000
_cell.angle_alpha   90.00
_cell.angle_beta   90.00
_cell.angle_gamma   90.00
#
_symmetry.space_group_name_H-M   'P 1'
#
loop_
_entity.id
_entity.type
_entity.pdbx_description
1 polymer ?
#
loop_
_entity_poly.entity_id
_entity_poly.type
_entity_poly.pdbx_seq_one_letter_code
_entity_poly.pdbx_strand_id
1 'polypeptide(L)'
;MRTVRDIIIGVVFGGAVAFGGVWLYYQYHDYKEEIAEAKRIKNEARKAHRDSLMQIRKNQEESLIAENDKEIRQKVVIRFLTEFYENAFFADKASANSYRCNLTDNCLRKLQGTNDDGSPNGHLAWNRFLSGSEKPDIRSLRRFFRITPEEDGWYRVHLVEGGITTYRHLKIVLKGNQILIDDMK
;
A
#
# COMPACT_ATOMS: atom_id res chain seq x y z
N MET A 1 74.82 -63.46 15.08
CA MET A 1 73.44 -63.84 15.45
C MET A 1 72.76 -62.61 16.02
N ARG A 2 71.79 -62.00 15.31
CA ARG A 2 70.94 -60.97 15.92
C ARG A 2 70.01 -61.67 16.91
N THR A 3 70.11 -61.30 18.18
CA THR A 3 69.32 -61.90 19.25
C THR A 3 67.87 -61.44 19.11
N VAL A 4 66.94 -62.38 19.31
CA VAL A 4 65.49 -62.22 19.13
C VAL A 4 64.91 -60.96 19.80
N ARG A 5 65.56 -60.48 20.87
CA ARG A 5 65.23 -59.24 21.59
C ARG A 5 65.27 -57.98 20.72
N ASP A 6 66.25 -57.84 19.83
CA ASP A 6 66.40 -56.63 19.01
C ASP A 6 65.32 -56.54 17.92
N ILE A 7 64.81 -57.70 17.47
CA ILE A 7 63.69 -57.80 16.52
C ILE A 7 62.38 -57.40 17.19
N ILE A 8 62.15 -57.86 18.43
CA ILE A 8 60.94 -57.53 19.20
C ILE A 8 60.88 -56.03 19.50
N ILE A 9 62.00 -55.42 19.92
CA ILE A 9 62.05 -53.97 20.19
C ILE A 9 61.75 -53.17 18.92
N GLY A 10 62.29 -53.56 17.77
CA GLY A 10 62.02 -52.89 16.49
C GLY A 10 60.55 -52.98 16.06
N VAL A 11 59.89 -54.13 16.29
CA VAL A 11 58.47 -54.31 15.95
C VAL A 11 57.56 -53.51 16.88
N VAL A 12 57.87 -53.45 18.18
CA VAL A 12 57.09 -52.67 19.17
C VAL A 12 57.25 -51.16 18.92
N PHE A 13 58.46 -50.69 18.63
CA PHE A 13 58.69 -49.27 18.28
C PHE A 13 58.05 -48.90 16.95
N GLY A 14 58.18 -49.75 15.92
CA GLY A 14 57.55 -49.52 14.62
C GLY A 14 56.02 -49.47 14.71
N GLY A 15 55.43 -50.37 15.52
CA GLY A 15 54.00 -50.35 15.83
C GLY A 15 53.57 -49.09 16.56
N ALA A 16 54.29 -48.69 17.61
CA ALA A 16 53.96 -47.49 18.40
C ALA A 16 54.03 -46.19 17.57
N VAL A 17 55.03 -46.06 16.68
CA VAL A 17 55.17 -44.90 15.79
C VAL A 17 54.07 -44.87 14.74
N ALA A 18 53.70 -46.02 14.17
CA ALA A 18 52.59 -46.11 13.21
C ALA A 18 51.25 -45.77 13.87
N PHE A 19 50.97 -46.28 15.07
CA PHE A 19 49.75 -45.95 15.82
C PHE A 19 49.70 -44.48 16.24
N GLY A 20 50.81 -43.91 16.72
CA GLY A 20 50.89 -42.49 17.10
C GLY A 20 50.71 -41.55 15.90
N GLY A 21 51.28 -41.90 14.74
CA GLY A 21 51.12 -41.13 13.50
C GLY A 21 49.70 -41.14 12.97
N VAL A 22 49.02 -42.30 13.03
CA VAL A 22 47.60 -42.42 12.63
C VAL A 22 46.70 -41.62 13.58
N TRP A 23 46.93 -41.69 14.89
CA TRP A 23 46.14 -40.94 15.87
C TRP A 23 46.28 -39.41 15.70
N LEU A 24 47.50 -38.92 15.50
CA LEU A 24 47.75 -37.50 15.22
C LEU A 24 47.13 -37.04 13.89
N TYR A 25 47.13 -37.90 12.87
CA TYR A 25 46.49 -37.61 11.59
C TYR A 25 44.97 -37.42 11.74
N TYR A 26 44.30 -38.34 12.45
CA TYR A 26 42.86 -38.21 12.72
C TYR A 26 42.54 -36.96 13.53
N GLN A 27 43.29 -36.68 14.60
CA GLN A 27 43.05 -35.50 15.44
C GLN A 27 43.26 -34.18 14.67
N TYR A 28 44.22 -34.15 13.74
CA TYR A 28 44.43 -32.97 12.90
C TYR A 28 43.33 -32.79 11.85
N HIS A 29 42.74 -33.88 11.35
CA HIS A 29 41.62 -33.83 10.42
C HIS A 29 40.35 -33.32 11.11
N ASP A 30 40.04 -33.86 12.29
CA ASP A 30 38.90 -33.44 13.11
C ASP A 30 39.00 -31.94 13.48
N TYR A 31 40.18 -31.48 13.90
CA TYR A 31 40.40 -30.08 14.25
C TYR A 31 40.23 -29.12 13.06
N LYS A 32 40.60 -29.54 11.85
CA LYS A 32 40.38 -28.76 10.64
C LYS A 32 38.89 -28.68 10.26
N GLU A 33 38.16 -29.77 10.44
CA GLU A 33 36.72 -29.83 10.17
C GLU A 33 35.95 -28.92 11.13
N GLU A 34 36.22 -28.95 12.44
CA GLU A 34 35.59 -28.07 13.42
C GLU A 34 35.78 -26.57 13.09
N ILE A 35 37.02 -26.18 12.73
CA ILE A 35 37.31 -24.78 12.35
C ILE A 35 36.58 -24.39 11.07
N ALA A 36 36.51 -25.31 10.10
CA ALA A 36 35.79 -25.07 8.85
C ALA A 36 34.28 -24.91 9.08
N GLU A 37 33.69 -25.73 9.95
CA GLU A 37 32.29 -25.63 10.35
C GLU A 37 31.99 -24.35 11.12
N ALA A 38 32.80 -24.01 12.13
CA ALA A 38 32.66 -22.76 12.88
C ALA A 38 32.69 -21.52 11.96
N LYS A 39 33.56 -21.55 10.92
CA LYS A 39 33.64 -20.48 9.92
C LYS A 39 32.42 -20.46 8.99
N ARG A 40 31.85 -21.62 8.64
CA ARG A 40 30.59 -21.72 7.87
C ARG A 40 29.42 -21.15 8.65
N ILE A 41 29.22 -21.60 9.90
CA ILE A 41 28.15 -21.13 10.79
C ILE A 41 28.20 -19.61 10.97
N LYS A 42 29.40 -19.04 11.21
CA LYS A 42 29.56 -17.59 11.36
C LYS A 42 29.25 -16.82 10.06
N ASN A 43 29.60 -17.38 8.90
CA ASN A 43 29.30 -16.77 7.61
C ASN A 43 27.81 -16.86 7.27
N GLU A 44 27.14 -17.95 7.61
CA GLU A 44 25.70 -18.14 7.45
C GLU A 44 24.92 -17.18 8.36
N ALA A 45 25.32 -17.03 9.63
CA ALA A 45 24.73 -16.04 10.53
C ALA A 45 24.86 -14.60 9.99
N ARG A 46 26.01 -14.25 9.40
CA ARG A 46 26.22 -12.95 8.74
C ARG A 46 25.41 -12.78 7.45
N LYS A 47 25.16 -13.86 6.71
CA LYS A 47 24.26 -13.84 5.55
C LYS A 47 22.82 -13.64 5.99
N ALA A 48 22.32 -14.45 6.91
CA ALA A 48 20.97 -14.33 7.48
C ALA A 48 20.70 -12.94 8.05
N HIS A 49 21.66 -12.33 8.75
CA HIS A 49 21.53 -10.96 9.25
C HIS A 49 21.43 -9.93 8.13
N ARG A 50 22.26 -10.05 7.07
CA ARG A 50 22.18 -9.15 5.91
C ARG A 50 20.89 -9.32 5.13
N ASP A 51 20.43 -10.56 4.96
CA ASP A 51 19.19 -10.87 4.25
C ASP A 51 17.98 -10.32 5.01
N SER A 52 17.98 -10.41 6.34
CA SER A 52 16.96 -9.78 7.19
C SER A 52 16.94 -8.25 7.06
N LEU A 53 18.12 -7.60 7.09
CA LEU A 53 18.20 -6.14 6.90
C LEU A 53 17.75 -5.71 5.49
N MET A 54 18.06 -6.50 4.46
CA MET A 54 17.56 -6.26 3.11
C MET A 54 16.04 -6.38 3.02
N GLN A 55 15.46 -7.39 3.68
CA GLN A 55 14.01 -7.57 3.71
C GLN A 55 13.31 -6.40 4.41
N ILE A 56 13.85 -5.90 5.51
CA ILE A 56 13.30 -4.72 6.21
C ILE A 56 13.33 -3.49 5.29
N ARG A 57 14.45 -3.22 4.62
CA ARG A 57 14.55 -2.10 3.67
C ARG A 57 13.57 -2.23 2.51
N LYS A 58 13.46 -3.43 1.95
CA LYS A 58 12.51 -3.71 0.86
C LYS A 58 11.07 -3.44 1.31
N ASN A 59 10.67 -3.91 2.49
CA ASN A 59 9.34 -3.65 3.03
C ASN A 59 9.10 -2.15 3.28
N GLN A 60 10.12 -1.42 3.74
CA GLN A 60 10.04 0.03 3.92
C GLN A 60 9.88 0.76 2.59
N GLU A 61 10.69 0.41 1.58
CA GLU A 61 10.59 0.99 0.23
C GLU A 61 9.21 0.71 -0.40
N GLU A 62 8.72 -0.52 -0.30
CA GLU A 62 7.38 -0.89 -0.79
C GLU A 62 6.27 -0.11 -0.08
N SER A 63 6.38 0.10 1.23
CA SER A 63 5.41 0.92 1.98
C SER A 63 5.43 2.39 1.54
N LEU A 64 6.60 2.98 1.32
CA LEU A 64 6.74 4.37 0.88
C LEU A 64 6.20 4.57 -0.54
N ILE A 65 6.44 3.62 -1.44
CA ILE A 65 5.88 3.65 -2.80
C ILE A 65 4.34 3.58 -2.73
N ALA A 66 3.80 2.66 -1.93
CA ALA A 66 2.35 2.51 -1.78
C ALA A 66 1.69 3.77 -1.18
N GLU A 67 2.31 4.40 -0.19
CA GLU A 67 1.86 5.67 0.40
C GLU A 67 1.90 6.81 -0.61
N ASN A 68 3.01 6.96 -1.34
CA ASN A 68 3.13 7.99 -2.37
C ASN A 68 2.10 7.81 -3.49
N ASP A 69 1.90 6.58 -3.96
CA ASP A 69 0.87 6.25 -4.96
C ASP A 69 -0.54 6.55 -4.45
N LYS A 70 -0.81 6.32 -3.15
CA LYS A 70 -2.08 6.68 -2.52
C LYS A 70 -2.25 8.20 -2.47
N GLU A 71 -1.23 8.95 -2.06
CA GLU A 71 -1.28 10.41 -2.03
C GLU A 71 -1.50 11.02 -3.42
N ILE A 72 -0.77 10.54 -4.43
CA ILE A 72 -0.90 11.01 -5.81
C ILE A 72 -2.33 10.77 -6.30
N ARG A 73 -2.87 9.56 -6.10
CA ARG A 73 -4.26 9.24 -6.45
C ARG A 73 -5.25 10.16 -5.74
N GLN A 74 -5.06 10.40 -4.44
CA GLN A 74 -5.91 11.31 -3.68
C GLN A 74 -5.86 12.74 -4.21
N LYS A 75 -4.68 13.29 -4.49
CA LYS A 75 -4.51 14.64 -5.05
C LYS A 75 -5.21 14.77 -6.40
N VAL A 76 -5.08 13.77 -7.28
CA VAL A 76 -5.73 13.76 -8.59
C VAL A 76 -7.26 13.73 -8.46
N VAL A 77 -7.81 12.91 -7.57
CA VAL A 77 -9.26 12.83 -7.34
C VAL A 77 -9.81 14.11 -6.69
N ILE A 78 -9.09 14.67 -5.71
CA ILE A 78 -9.48 15.95 -5.09
C ILE A 78 -9.54 17.04 -6.15
N ARG A 79 -8.54 17.12 -7.03
CA ARG A 79 -8.55 18.08 -8.15
C ARG A 79 -9.77 17.88 -9.05
N PHE A 80 -10.02 16.64 -9.48
CA PHE A 80 -11.20 16.30 -10.29
C PHE A 80 -12.51 16.75 -9.63
N LEU A 81 -12.67 16.47 -8.33
CA LEU A 81 -13.86 16.85 -7.59
C LEU A 81 -13.99 18.37 -7.46
N THR A 82 -12.89 19.08 -7.18
CA THR A 82 -12.89 20.55 -7.15
C THR A 82 -13.35 21.12 -8.48
N GLU A 83 -12.75 20.67 -9.60
CA GLU A 83 -13.13 21.11 -10.95
C GLU A 83 -14.59 20.77 -11.28
N PHE A 84 -15.07 19.60 -10.86
CA PHE A 84 -16.47 19.23 -11.00
C PHE A 84 -17.37 20.23 -10.27
N TYR A 85 -17.10 20.55 -8.99
CA TYR A 85 -17.93 21.49 -8.24
C TYR A 85 -17.87 22.92 -8.76
N GLU A 86 -16.67 23.38 -9.10
CA GLU A 86 -16.46 24.73 -9.63
C GLU A 86 -17.25 24.95 -10.92
N ASN A 87 -17.22 23.99 -11.84
CA ASN A 87 -17.87 24.16 -13.13
C ASN A 87 -19.35 23.75 -13.14
N ALA A 88 -19.73 22.72 -12.37
CA ALA A 88 -21.09 22.22 -12.34
C ALA A 88 -22.02 23.06 -11.47
N PHE A 89 -21.50 23.78 -10.46
CA PHE A 89 -22.32 24.51 -9.48
C PHE A 89 -21.86 25.94 -9.21
N PHE A 90 -20.56 26.23 -9.17
CA PHE A 90 -20.08 27.53 -8.69
C PHE A 90 -19.81 28.58 -9.77
N ALA A 91 -19.79 28.17 -11.04
CA ALA A 91 -19.61 29.08 -12.18
C ALA A 91 -20.88 29.91 -12.45
N ASP A 92 -20.71 31.13 -12.98
CA ASP A 92 -21.83 32.02 -13.32
C ASP A 92 -22.79 31.44 -14.37
N LYS A 93 -22.31 30.51 -15.21
CA LYS A 93 -23.09 29.73 -16.19
C LYS A 93 -23.01 28.23 -15.90
N ALA A 94 -22.96 27.87 -14.61
CA ALA A 94 -22.91 26.48 -14.18
C ALA A 94 -24.08 25.66 -14.76
N SER A 95 -23.76 24.49 -15.31
CA SER A 95 -24.73 23.53 -15.83
C SER A 95 -24.33 22.13 -15.40
N ALA A 96 -24.89 21.67 -14.28
CA ALA A 96 -24.61 20.34 -13.76
C ALA A 96 -24.96 19.23 -14.77
N ASN A 97 -25.98 19.44 -15.61
CA ASN A 97 -26.34 18.51 -16.69
C ASN A 97 -25.20 18.27 -17.70
N SER A 98 -24.29 19.23 -17.89
CA SER A 98 -23.13 19.07 -18.78
C SER A 98 -22.10 18.09 -18.21
N TYR A 99 -22.16 17.80 -16.91
CA TYR A 99 -21.23 16.93 -16.18
C TYR A 99 -21.83 15.54 -15.88
N ARG A 100 -22.90 15.14 -16.57
CA ARG A 100 -23.47 13.79 -16.46
C ARG A 100 -22.46 12.69 -16.81
N CYS A 101 -21.55 12.96 -17.74
CA CYS A 101 -20.50 12.01 -18.14
C CYS A 101 -19.45 11.76 -17.04
N ASN A 102 -19.39 12.60 -16.00
CA ASN A 102 -18.54 12.41 -14.84
C ASN A 102 -19.16 11.46 -13.80
N LEU A 103 -20.38 10.97 -14.04
CA LEU A 103 -21.12 10.08 -13.14
C LEU A 103 -21.20 8.67 -13.72
N THR A 104 -21.21 7.66 -12.85
CA THR A 104 -21.58 6.30 -13.27
C THR A 104 -23.10 6.18 -13.44
N ASP A 105 -23.56 5.17 -14.18
CA ASP A 105 -24.98 4.82 -14.26
C ASP A 105 -25.59 4.58 -12.87
N ASN A 106 -24.79 4.08 -11.92
CA ASN A 106 -25.24 3.87 -10.55
C ASN A 106 -25.56 5.20 -9.86
N CYS A 107 -24.65 6.17 -9.93
CA CYS A 107 -24.87 7.51 -9.38
C CYS A 107 -26.04 8.21 -10.09
N LEU A 108 -26.12 8.11 -11.42
CA LEU A 108 -27.20 8.69 -12.21
C LEU A 108 -28.57 8.18 -11.79
N ARG A 109 -28.74 6.88 -11.55
CA ARG A 109 -30.01 6.31 -11.04
C ARG A 109 -30.39 6.87 -9.68
N LYS A 110 -29.42 7.14 -8.79
CA LYS A 110 -29.68 7.74 -7.47
C LYS A 110 -30.02 9.23 -7.52
N LEU A 111 -29.62 9.90 -8.60
CA LEU A 111 -29.91 11.32 -8.85
C LEU A 111 -31.23 11.54 -9.59
N GLN A 112 -31.79 10.52 -10.22
CA GLN A 112 -33.13 10.65 -10.81
C GLN A 112 -34.10 11.08 -9.71
N GLY A 113 -34.75 12.23 -9.92
CA GLY A 113 -35.78 12.69 -9.01
C GLY A 113 -36.91 11.67 -8.99
N THR A 114 -37.73 11.71 -7.95
CA THR A 114 -39.02 11.02 -7.93
C THR A 114 -40.09 12.09 -7.94
N ASN A 115 -41.11 11.91 -8.76
CA ASN A 115 -42.34 12.69 -8.71
C ASN A 115 -43.08 12.34 -7.41
N ASP A 116 -44.07 13.16 -7.03
CA ASP A 116 -44.87 12.96 -5.81
C ASP A 116 -45.61 11.61 -5.78
N ASP A 117 -45.85 11.01 -6.95
CA ASP A 117 -46.43 9.68 -7.13
C ASP A 117 -45.40 8.53 -7.08
N GLY A 118 -44.14 8.84 -6.77
CA GLY A 118 -43.04 7.88 -6.70
C GLY A 118 -42.51 7.43 -8.07
N SER A 119 -43.03 7.97 -9.17
CA SER A 119 -42.49 7.69 -10.51
C SER A 119 -41.16 8.46 -10.74
N PRO A 120 -40.22 7.93 -11.53
CA PRO A 120 -39.00 8.65 -11.84
C PRO A 120 -39.30 10.00 -12.54
N ASN A 121 -38.91 11.10 -11.90
CA ASN A 121 -38.84 12.40 -12.55
C ASN A 121 -37.65 12.39 -13.52
N GLY A 122 -37.89 12.78 -14.77
CA GLY A 122 -36.83 12.88 -15.79
C GLY A 122 -35.75 13.93 -15.46
N HIS A 123 -36.00 14.80 -14.47
CA HIS A 123 -35.05 15.77 -13.97
C HIS A 123 -34.10 15.16 -12.92
N LEU A 124 -32.81 15.43 -13.06
CA LEU A 124 -31.79 15.01 -12.08
C LEU A 124 -31.77 15.97 -10.88
N ALA A 125 -31.82 15.42 -9.67
CA ALA A 125 -31.79 16.14 -8.40
C ALA A 125 -30.37 16.59 -8.02
N TRP A 126 -29.76 17.42 -8.86
CA TRP A 126 -28.39 17.91 -8.71
C TRP A 126 -28.11 18.63 -7.38
N ASN A 127 -29.12 19.22 -6.74
CA ASN A 127 -29.00 19.84 -5.41
C ASN A 127 -28.53 18.85 -4.32
N ARG A 128 -28.61 17.53 -4.55
CA ARG A 128 -28.05 16.51 -3.64
C ARG A 128 -26.52 16.62 -3.49
N PHE A 129 -25.81 17.13 -4.49
CA PHE A 129 -24.38 17.44 -4.36
C PHE A 129 -24.12 18.66 -3.48
N LEU A 130 -25.12 19.50 -3.24
CA LEU A 130 -25.01 20.72 -2.44
C LEU A 130 -25.60 20.52 -1.03
N SER A 131 -25.90 21.62 -0.35
CA SER A 131 -26.59 21.63 0.95
C SER A 131 -28.01 21.05 0.89
N GLY A 132 -28.59 20.90 -0.30
CA GLY A 132 -29.98 20.47 -0.49
C GLY A 132 -31.00 21.61 -0.39
N SER A 133 -30.55 22.86 -0.20
CA SER A 133 -31.44 24.02 -0.26
C SER A 133 -31.96 24.23 -1.69
N GLU A 134 -33.15 24.81 -1.81
CA GLU A 134 -33.77 25.08 -3.11
C GLU A 134 -33.03 26.19 -3.86
N LYS A 135 -32.49 27.17 -3.12
CA LYS A 135 -31.72 28.32 -3.63
C LYS A 135 -30.41 28.44 -2.87
N PRO A 136 -29.40 27.63 -3.21
CA PRO A 136 -28.13 27.62 -2.52
C PRO A 136 -27.37 28.93 -2.66
N ASP A 137 -26.88 29.48 -1.55
CA ASP A 137 -25.91 30.57 -1.52
C ASP A 137 -24.53 30.06 -1.98
N ILE A 138 -24.36 30.07 -3.30
CA ILE A 138 -23.15 29.65 -3.99
C ILE A 138 -21.90 30.38 -3.47
N ARG A 139 -22.02 31.64 -3.05
CA ARG A 139 -20.87 32.41 -2.54
C ARG A 139 -20.38 31.86 -1.20
N SER A 140 -21.30 31.56 -0.30
CA SER A 140 -20.99 30.94 0.99
C SER A 140 -20.45 29.52 0.81
N LEU A 141 -21.12 28.71 -0.03
CA LEU A 141 -20.71 27.34 -0.31
C LEU A 141 -19.29 27.28 -0.88
N ARG A 142 -18.99 28.09 -1.90
CA ARG A 142 -17.66 28.15 -2.53
C ARG A 142 -16.57 28.60 -1.56
N ARG A 143 -16.87 29.55 -0.66
CA ARG A 143 -15.88 30.08 0.31
C ARG A 143 -15.38 29.02 1.28
N PHE A 144 -16.27 28.13 1.72
CA PHE A 144 -15.97 27.11 2.73
C PHE A 144 -15.87 25.69 2.16
N PHE A 145 -15.91 25.58 0.84
CA PHE A 145 -15.79 24.33 0.12
C PHE A 145 -14.45 23.66 0.41
N ARG A 146 -14.50 22.42 0.90
CA ARG A 146 -13.32 21.60 1.13
C ARG A 146 -13.62 20.14 0.87
N ILE A 147 -12.68 19.45 0.23
CA ILE A 147 -12.75 18.01 0.03
C ILE A 147 -11.69 17.35 0.92
N THR A 148 -12.09 16.30 1.62
CA THR A 148 -11.19 15.49 2.45
C THR A 148 -11.31 14.03 2.02
N PRO A 149 -10.18 13.33 1.74
CA PRO A 149 -10.22 11.92 1.42
C PRO A 149 -10.64 11.10 2.65
N GLU A 150 -11.42 10.05 2.43
CA GLU A 150 -11.81 9.04 3.41
C GLU A 150 -11.28 7.66 2.98
N GLU A 151 -11.75 6.61 3.64
CA GLU A 151 -11.41 5.22 3.32
C GLU A 151 -12.19 4.71 2.09
N ASP A 152 -11.71 3.64 1.47
CA ASP A 152 -12.39 2.92 0.38
C ASP A 152 -12.84 3.77 -0.82
N GLY A 153 -12.08 4.82 -1.13
CA GLY A 153 -12.36 5.71 -2.26
C GLY A 153 -13.52 6.68 -2.01
N TRP A 154 -13.94 6.85 -0.76
CA TRP A 154 -14.88 7.90 -0.36
C TRP A 154 -14.16 9.23 -0.14
N TYR A 155 -14.88 10.31 -0.41
CA TYR A 155 -14.42 11.67 -0.23
C TYR A 155 -15.53 12.50 0.42
N ARG A 156 -15.20 13.18 1.50
CA ARG A 156 -16.10 14.08 2.21
C ARG A 156 -16.02 15.48 1.64
N VAL A 157 -17.14 16.00 1.18
CA VAL A 157 -17.31 17.37 0.72
C VAL A 157 -17.94 18.17 1.86
N HIS A 158 -17.20 19.16 2.34
CA HIS A 158 -17.62 20.11 3.35
C HIS A 158 -18.25 21.33 2.69
N LEU A 159 -19.49 21.62 3.06
CA LEU A 159 -20.29 22.71 2.54
C LEU A 159 -20.83 23.53 3.71
N VAL A 160 -20.70 24.86 3.65
CA VAL A 160 -21.24 25.75 4.69
C VAL A 160 -22.12 26.80 4.04
N GLU A 161 -23.35 26.89 4.52
CA GLU A 161 -24.36 27.84 4.06
C GLU A 161 -25.15 28.35 5.26
N GLY A 162 -25.33 29.67 5.39
CA GLY A 162 -26.13 30.25 6.46
C GLY A 162 -25.67 29.89 7.88
N GLY A 163 -24.38 29.57 8.07
CA GLY A 163 -23.83 29.09 9.35
C GLY A 163 -24.07 27.60 9.63
N ILE A 164 -24.71 26.88 8.71
CA ILE A 164 -24.97 25.44 8.81
C ILE A 164 -23.94 24.70 7.98
N THR A 165 -23.27 23.73 8.60
CA THR A 165 -22.36 22.82 7.93
C THR A 165 -23.10 21.57 7.47
N THR A 166 -22.98 21.26 6.17
CA THR A 166 -23.45 20.01 5.56
C THR A 166 -22.24 19.23 5.03
N TYR A 167 -22.29 17.91 5.20
CA TYR A 167 -21.31 17.00 4.61
C TYR A 167 -21.98 16.13 3.56
N ARG A 168 -21.36 16.04 2.38
CA ARG A 168 -21.72 15.05 1.34
C ARG A 168 -20.59 14.07 1.16
N HIS A 169 -20.90 12.79 1.10
CA HIS A 169 -19.90 11.76 0.90
C HIS A 169 -20.01 11.24 -0.53
N LEU A 170 -18.94 11.35 -1.30
CA LEU A 170 -18.88 10.91 -2.69
C LEU A 170 -17.95 9.72 -2.81
N LYS A 171 -18.43 8.63 -3.41
CA LYS A 171 -17.59 7.49 -3.76
C LYS A 171 -17.02 7.70 -5.16
N ILE A 172 -15.72 7.55 -5.30
CA ILE A 172 -15.02 7.73 -6.57
C ILE A 172 -14.50 6.39 -7.06
N VAL A 173 -14.67 6.15 -8.35
CA VAL A 173 -14.15 4.97 -9.04
C VAL A 173 -13.28 5.39 -10.22
N LEU A 174 -12.21 4.64 -10.43
CA LEU A 174 -11.34 4.74 -11.59
C LEU A 174 -11.75 3.65 -12.58
N LYS A 175 -12.33 4.02 -13.72
CA LYS A 175 -12.68 3.09 -14.81
C LYS A 175 -11.78 3.39 -16.01
N GLY A 176 -10.79 2.53 -16.24
CA GLY A 176 -9.75 2.79 -17.24
C GLY A 176 -8.99 4.07 -16.90
N ASN A 177 -9.00 5.05 -17.82
CA ASN A 177 -8.36 6.36 -17.62
C ASN A 177 -9.33 7.45 -17.13
N GLN A 178 -10.55 7.10 -16.75
CA GLN A 178 -11.58 8.05 -16.31
C GLN A 178 -11.81 7.96 -14.81
N ILE A 179 -11.97 9.14 -14.19
CA ILE A 179 -12.40 9.31 -12.80
C ILE A 179 -13.90 9.60 -12.83
N LEU A 180 -14.70 8.80 -12.12
CA LEU A 180 -16.14 8.92 -12.11
C LEU A 180 -16.68 8.91 -10.67
N ILE A 181 -17.76 9.66 -10.46
CA ILE A 181 -18.52 9.62 -9.20
C ILE A 181 -19.49 8.44 -9.28
N ASP A 182 -19.30 7.48 -8.39
CA ASP A 182 -20.07 6.23 -8.37
C ASP A 182 -21.27 6.27 -7.42
N ASP A 183 -21.11 6.95 -6.30
CA ASP A 183 -22.12 7.01 -5.26
C ASP A 183 -22.08 8.32 -4.49
N MET A 184 -23.19 8.63 -3.83
CA MET A 184 -23.37 9.78 -2.95
C MET A 184 -24.21 9.40 -1.72
N LYS A 185 -23.81 9.92 -0.55
CA LYS A 185 -24.56 9.87 0.71
C LYS A 185 -24.67 11.26 1.33
#